data_AF-A0A077M1R3-F1
#
_entry.id   AF-A0A077M1R3-F1
#
_cell.length_a   1.000
_cell.length_b   1.000
_cell.length_c   1.000
_cell.angle_alpha   90.00
_cell.angle_beta   90.00
_cell.angle_gamma   90.00
#
_symmetry.space_group_name_H-M   'P 1'
#
loop_
_entity.id
_entity.type
_entity.pdbx_description
1 polymer ?
#
loop_
_entity_poly.entity_id
_entity_poly.type
_entity_poly.pdbx_seq_one_letter_code
_entity_poly.pdbx_strand_id
1 'polypeptide(L)'
;MKIADEEKENSLAERNAAELRRLMETLGADPSARTQPPHVRAQIAGLEKDQRTRATRVGRDVIDRALTDLLSLYRDALLRQAGAPVALVNEDNPRLVDELATALSPEQVLRCIDAIGTARERIDANVAPLLALEAMALDLRLPR
;
A
#
# COMPACT_ATOMS: atom_id res chain seq x y z
N MET A 1 -5.34 -3.16 -14.37
CA MET A 1 -4.53 -2.42 -13.38
C MET A 1 -4.77 -0.91 -13.45
N LYS A 2 -4.70 -0.25 -14.64
CA LYS A 2 -5.03 1.19 -14.80
C LYS A 2 -6.38 1.65 -14.22
N ILE A 3 -7.44 0.86 -14.36
CA ILE A 3 -8.78 1.21 -13.86
C ILE A 3 -8.83 1.30 -12.32
N ALA A 4 -8.07 0.44 -11.62
CA ALA A 4 -8.05 0.42 -10.16
C ALA A 4 -7.26 1.60 -9.56
N ASP A 5 -6.23 2.06 -10.26
CA ASP A 5 -5.47 3.26 -9.89
C ASP A 5 -6.31 4.52 -10.17
N GLU A 6 -7.01 4.57 -11.32
CA GLU A 6 -7.92 5.66 -11.69
C GLU A 6 -9.14 5.78 -10.75
N GLU A 7 -9.75 4.67 -10.34
CA GLU A 7 -10.87 4.68 -9.37
C GLU A 7 -10.43 5.17 -7.98
N LYS A 8 -9.23 4.77 -7.53
CA LYS A 8 -8.67 5.25 -6.26
C LYS A 8 -8.37 6.74 -6.29
N GLU A 9 -7.74 7.21 -7.37
CA GLU A 9 -7.46 8.64 -7.55
C GLU A 9 -8.76 9.45 -7.63
N ASN A 10 -9.77 8.95 -8.35
CA ASN A 10 -11.08 9.60 -8.45
C ASN A 10 -11.80 9.67 -7.11
N SER A 11 -11.82 8.59 -6.32
CA SER A 11 -12.47 8.58 -5.00
C SER A 11 -11.83 9.56 -4.02
N LEU A 12 -10.49 9.65 -4.02
CA LEU A 12 -9.76 10.62 -3.20
C LEU A 12 -10.01 12.05 -3.69
N ALA A 13 -10.04 12.28 -5.01
CA ALA A 13 -10.29 13.58 -5.60
C ALA A 13 -11.69 14.11 -5.27
N GLU A 14 -12.73 13.26 -5.41
CA GLU A 14 -14.10 13.60 -5.06
C GLU A 14 -14.25 13.96 -3.59
N ARG A 15 -13.63 13.16 -2.71
CA ARG A 15 -13.62 13.42 -1.27
C ARG A 15 -12.90 14.72 -0.94
N ASN A 16 -11.72 14.96 -1.52
CA ASN A 16 -10.95 16.17 -1.30
C ASN A 16 -11.73 17.42 -1.76
N ALA A 17 -12.42 17.33 -2.90
CA ALA A 17 -13.28 18.40 -3.40
C ALA A 17 -14.49 18.64 -2.50
N ALA A 18 -15.09 17.59 -1.94
CA ALA A 18 -16.19 17.71 -0.97
C ALA A 18 -15.73 18.36 0.35
N GLU A 19 -14.54 18.02 0.83
CA GLU A 19 -13.93 18.65 2.02
C GLU A 19 -13.64 20.13 1.77
N LEU A 20 -13.12 20.49 0.59
CA LEU A 20 -12.90 21.88 0.20
C LEU A 20 -14.21 22.68 0.14
N ARG A 21 -15.26 22.13 -0.46
CA ARG A 21 -16.58 22.76 -0.51
C ARG A 21 -17.12 23.04 0.89
N ARG A 22 -17.08 22.04 1.78
CA ARG A 22 -17.50 22.19 3.19
C ARG A 22 -16.68 23.23 3.93
N LEU A 23 -15.37 23.31 3.68
CA LEU A 23 -14.51 24.34 4.27
C LEU A 23 -14.93 25.73 3.78
N MET A 24 -15.19 25.92 2.48
CA MET A 24 -15.65 27.20 1.94
C MET A 24 -16.98 27.63 2.55
N GLU A 25 -17.94 26.71 2.65
CA GLU A 25 -19.24 26.94 3.29
C GLU A 25 -19.08 27.37 4.76
N THR A 26 -18.24 26.66 5.52
CA THR A 26 -17.98 26.95 6.93
C THR A 26 -17.34 28.32 7.14
N LEU A 27 -16.50 28.75 6.20
CA LEU A 27 -15.83 30.05 6.23
C LEU A 27 -16.67 31.19 5.65
N GLY A 28 -17.85 30.89 5.08
CA GLY A 28 -18.64 31.88 4.34
C GLY A 28 -17.89 32.47 3.14
N ALA A 29 -16.94 31.71 2.59
CA ALA A 29 -16.10 32.15 1.48
C ALA A 29 -16.83 31.95 0.15
N ASP A 30 -16.87 32.99 -0.69
CA ASP A 30 -17.45 32.93 -2.03
C ASP A 30 -16.52 32.14 -2.97
N PRO A 31 -16.92 30.95 -3.46
CA PRO A 31 -16.08 30.15 -4.36
C PRO A 31 -15.77 30.84 -5.70
N SER A 32 -16.58 31.81 -6.11
CA SER A 32 -16.42 32.56 -7.36
C SER A 32 -15.49 33.77 -7.24
N ALA A 33 -15.06 34.11 -6.02
CA ALA A 33 -14.19 35.25 -5.79
C ALA A 33 -12.84 35.07 -6.51
N ARG A 34 -12.44 36.08 -7.29
CA ARG A 34 -11.15 36.11 -8.00
C ARG A 34 -9.96 35.87 -7.07
N THR A 35 -10.06 36.30 -5.81
CA THR A 35 -9.02 36.09 -4.80
C THR A 35 -9.65 35.97 -3.43
N GLN A 36 -9.41 34.83 -2.76
CA GLN A 36 -9.87 34.59 -1.40
C GLN A 36 -9.13 35.47 -0.37
N PRO A 37 -9.76 35.87 0.75
CA PRO A 37 -9.07 36.58 1.84
C PRO A 37 -7.87 35.79 2.40
N PRO A 38 -6.84 36.45 2.97
CA PRO A 38 -5.63 35.77 3.46
C PRO A 38 -5.89 34.63 4.45
N HIS A 39 -6.85 34.80 5.37
CA HIS A 39 -7.18 33.77 6.36
C HIS A 39 -7.82 32.53 5.72
N VAL A 40 -8.68 32.71 4.69
CA VAL A 40 -9.28 31.61 3.92
C VAL A 40 -8.19 30.85 3.16
N ARG A 41 -7.29 31.55 2.47
CA ARG A 41 -6.18 30.92 1.74
C ARG A 41 -5.27 30.09 2.67
N ALA A 42 -4.98 30.59 3.86
CA ALA A 42 -4.17 29.86 4.85
C ALA A 42 -4.86 28.56 5.29
N GLN A 43 -6.18 28.58 5.48
CA GLN A 43 -6.94 27.38 5.84
C GLN A 43 -7.05 26.37 4.69
N ILE A 44 -7.23 26.84 3.44
CA ILE A 44 -7.18 25.98 2.24
C ILE A 44 -5.83 25.28 2.16
N ALA A 45 -4.73 26.03 2.28
CA ALA A 45 -3.39 25.45 2.24
C ALA A 45 -3.14 24.44 3.37
N GLY A 46 -3.70 24.69 4.56
CA GLY A 46 -3.70 23.72 5.67
C GLY A 46 -4.44 22.44 5.31
N LEU A 47 -5.67 22.57 4.78
CA LEU A 47 -6.46 21.42 4.33
C LEU A 47 -5.73 20.61 3.24
N GLU A 48 -5.17 21.26 2.22
CA GLU A 48 -4.41 20.60 1.16
C GLU A 48 -3.19 19.84 1.69
N LYS A 49 -2.51 20.39 2.69
CA LYS A 49 -1.39 19.72 3.37
C LYS A 49 -1.88 18.46 4.08
N ASP A 50 -2.97 18.54 4.83
CA ASP A 50 -3.55 17.40 5.55
C ASP A 50 -4.04 16.32 4.59
N GLN A 51 -4.69 16.72 3.50
CA GLN A 51 -5.13 15.83 2.41
C GLN A 51 -3.94 15.09 1.79
N ARG A 52 -2.83 15.79 1.54
CA ARG A 52 -1.60 15.19 1.00
C ARG A 52 -0.97 14.20 1.97
N THR A 53 -0.84 14.56 3.25
CA THR A 53 -0.33 13.67 4.29
C THR A 53 -1.19 12.40 4.41
N ARG A 54 -2.51 12.55 4.38
CA ARG A 54 -3.46 11.43 4.39
C ARG A 54 -3.29 10.55 3.16
N ALA A 55 -3.18 11.12 1.96
CA ALA A 55 -2.99 10.37 0.73
C ALA A 55 -1.70 9.53 0.77
N THR A 56 -0.59 10.12 1.27
CA THR A 56 0.67 9.38 1.45
C THR A 56 0.51 8.21 2.42
N ARG A 57 -0.16 8.40 3.55
CA ARG A 57 -0.40 7.33 4.54
C ARG A 57 -1.25 6.21 3.95
N VAL A 58 -2.36 6.54 3.30
CA VAL A 58 -3.24 5.55 2.65
C VAL A 58 -2.46 4.75 1.61
N GLY A 59 -1.60 5.40 0.82
CA GLY A 59 -0.73 4.71 -0.13
C GLY A 59 0.21 3.70 0.54
N ARG A 60 0.85 4.09 1.66
CA ARG A 60 1.72 3.19 2.43
C ARG A 60 0.95 2.02 3.05
N ASP A 61 -0.20 2.28 3.66
CA ASP A 61 -1.03 1.27 4.32
C ASP A 61 -1.51 0.20 3.30
N VAL A 62 -1.84 0.62 2.08
CA VAL A 62 -2.20 -0.31 0.99
C VAL A 62 -1.02 -1.21 0.62
N ILE A 63 0.18 -0.64 0.50
CA ILE A 63 1.38 -1.40 0.15
C ILE A 63 1.74 -2.38 1.26
N ASP A 64 1.73 -1.94 2.53
CA ASP A 64 2.02 -2.81 3.67
C ASP A 64 1.03 -3.98 3.77
N ARG A 65 -0.27 -3.73 3.53
CA ARG A 65 -1.26 -4.80 3.45
C ARG A 65 -0.94 -5.81 2.35
N ALA A 66 -0.64 -5.34 1.14
CA ALA A 66 -0.27 -6.22 0.03
C ALA A 66 1.01 -7.04 0.32
N LEU A 67 2.01 -6.44 0.98
CA LEU A 67 3.22 -7.13 1.39
C LEU A 67 2.95 -8.16 2.50
N THR A 68 2.03 -7.87 3.42
CA THR A 68 1.59 -8.82 4.46
C THR A 68 0.83 -10.00 3.86
N ASP A 69 -0.06 -9.73 2.90
CA ASP A 69 -0.79 -10.77 2.16
C ASP A 69 0.21 -11.68 1.41
N LEU A 70 1.20 -11.08 0.74
CA LEU A 70 2.27 -11.83 0.07
C LEU A 70 3.12 -12.68 1.04
N LEU A 71 3.50 -12.10 2.19
CA LEU A 71 4.22 -12.82 3.25
C LEU A 71 3.44 -14.04 3.75
N SER A 72 2.12 -13.91 3.87
CA SER A 72 1.25 -15.01 4.32
C SER A 72 1.27 -16.21 3.35
N LEU A 73 1.31 -15.95 2.03
CA LEU A 73 1.41 -17.00 1.01
C LEU A 73 2.74 -17.77 1.12
N TYR A 74 3.87 -17.05 1.26
CA TYR A 74 5.17 -17.69 1.43
C TYR A 74 5.27 -18.46 2.75
N ARG A 75 4.70 -17.93 3.85
CA ARG A 75 4.59 -18.66 5.12
C ARG A 75 3.83 -19.97 4.93
N ASP A 76 2.67 -19.92 4.29
CA ASP A 76 1.83 -21.10 4.10
C ASP A 76 2.52 -22.13 3.20
N ALA A 77 3.23 -21.71 2.15
CA ALA A 77 4.04 -22.59 1.33
C ALA A 77 5.15 -23.30 2.14
N LEU A 78 5.80 -22.58 3.06
CA LEU A 78 6.81 -23.16 3.96
C LEU A 78 6.19 -24.17 4.94
N LEU A 79 5.06 -23.82 5.56
CA LEU A 79 4.33 -24.73 6.47
C LEU A 79 3.85 -25.99 5.76
N ARG A 80 3.40 -25.83 4.52
CA ARG A 80 2.97 -26.93 3.65
C ARG A 80 4.12 -27.91 3.37
N GLN A 81 5.31 -27.40 3.03
CA GLN A 81 6.51 -28.21 2.83
C GLN A 81 6.97 -28.91 4.11
N ALA A 82 6.85 -28.24 5.25
CA ALA A 82 7.22 -28.79 6.55
C ALA A 82 6.23 -29.84 7.09
N GLY A 83 5.06 -30.00 6.47
CA GLY A 83 3.98 -30.87 6.98
C GLY A 83 3.48 -30.44 8.37
N ALA A 84 3.60 -29.15 8.69
CA ALA A 84 3.26 -28.64 10.01
C ALA A 84 1.73 -28.72 10.23
N PRO A 85 1.26 -29.20 11.40
CA PRO A 85 -0.17 -29.28 11.71
C PRO A 85 -0.72 -27.91 12.16
N VAL A 86 -0.46 -26.87 11.36
CA VAL A 86 -0.87 -25.48 11.63
C VAL A 86 -1.80 -25.03 10.52
N ALA A 87 -2.90 -24.36 10.88
CA ALA A 87 -3.82 -23.78 9.92
C ALA A 87 -3.11 -22.76 9.00
N LEU A 88 -3.44 -22.84 7.71
CA LEU A 88 -2.92 -21.92 6.71
C LEU A 88 -3.74 -20.62 6.76
N VAL A 89 -3.15 -19.50 6.34
CA VAL A 89 -3.89 -18.24 6.22
C VAL A 89 -4.72 -18.22 4.93
N ASN A 90 -4.17 -18.78 3.85
CA ASN A 90 -4.73 -18.76 2.50
C ASN A 90 -5.49 -20.06 2.16
N GLU A 91 -6.32 -20.55 3.08
CA GLU A 91 -7.09 -21.79 2.93
C GLU A 91 -8.09 -21.76 1.76
N ASP A 92 -8.50 -20.55 1.35
CA ASP A 92 -9.35 -20.30 0.19
C ASP A 92 -8.60 -20.41 -1.15
N ASN A 93 -7.26 -20.36 -1.13
CA ASN A 93 -6.39 -20.43 -2.29
C ASN A 93 -5.34 -21.56 -2.20
N PRO A 94 -5.73 -22.83 -1.92
CA PRO A 94 -4.79 -23.91 -1.65
C PRO A 94 -3.91 -24.26 -2.85
N ARG A 95 -4.43 -24.06 -4.08
CA ARG A 95 -3.67 -24.28 -5.32
C ARG A 95 -2.45 -23.38 -5.42
N LEU A 96 -2.61 -22.09 -5.08
CA LEU A 96 -1.51 -21.13 -5.15
C LEU A 96 -0.43 -21.46 -4.10
N VAL A 97 -0.85 -21.88 -2.91
CA VAL A 97 0.07 -22.33 -1.86
C VAL A 97 0.84 -23.57 -2.31
N ASP A 98 0.16 -24.58 -2.88
CA ASP A 98 0.79 -25.82 -3.36
C ASP A 98 1.74 -25.55 -4.55
N GLU A 99 1.39 -24.63 -5.46
CA GLU A 99 2.26 -24.21 -6.56
C GLU A 99 3.56 -23.57 -6.04
N LEU A 100 3.46 -22.63 -5.10
CA LEU A 100 4.63 -22.02 -4.46
C LEU A 100 5.47 -23.05 -3.69
N ALA A 101 4.81 -23.96 -2.96
CA ALA A 101 5.47 -25.02 -2.21
C ALA A 101 6.23 -26.01 -3.10
N THR A 102 5.78 -26.19 -4.35
CA THR A 102 6.43 -27.07 -5.33
C THR A 102 7.51 -26.35 -6.12
N ALA A 103 7.30 -25.06 -6.43
CA ALA A 103 8.21 -24.27 -7.25
C ALA A 103 9.48 -23.82 -6.51
N LEU A 104 9.41 -23.70 -5.18
CA LEU A 104 10.47 -23.13 -4.34
C LEU A 104 10.91 -24.11 -3.25
N SER A 105 12.22 -24.25 -3.08
CA SER A 105 12.79 -24.92 -1.90
C SER A 105 12.47 -24.14 -0.61
N PRO A 106 12.51 -24.78 0.57
CA PRO A 106 12.30 -24.09 1.85
C PRO A 106 13.24 -22.90 2.02
N GLU A 107 14.50 -23.02 1.61
CA GLU A 107 15.51 -21.96 1.70
C GLU A 107 15.20 -20.81 0.74
N GLN A 108 14.65 -21.09 -0.45
CA GLN A 108 14.20 -20.06 -1.38
C GLN A 108 12.99 -19.31 -0.81
N VAL A 109 12.03 -20.02 -0.21
CA VAL A 109 10.87 -19.40 0.44
C VAL A 109 11.29 -18.49 1.60
N LEU A 110 12.24 -18.93 2.43
CA LEU A 110 12.79 -18.11 3.51
C LEU A 110 13.46 -16.83 2.99
N ARG A 111 14.26 -16.92 1.92
CA ARG A 111 14.84 -15.72 1.29
C ARG A 111 13.78 -14.75 0.78
N CYS A 112 12.69 -15.26 0.20
CA CYS A 112 11.57 -14.41 -0.21
C CYS A 112 10.91 -13.71 0.99
N ILE A 113 10.70 -14.44 2.09
CA ILE A 113 10.18 -13.89 3.35
C ILE A 113 11.08 -12.76 3.87
N ASP A 114 12.40 -12.97 3.92
CA ASP A 114 13.36 -11.97 4.39
C ASP A 114 13.40 -10.73 3.48
N ALA A 115 13.35 -10.92 2.16
CA ALA A 115 13.30 -9.82 1.19
C ALA A 115 12.04 -8.96 1.36
N ILE A 116 10.88 -9.60 1.56
CA ILE A 116 9.61 -8.89 1.84
C ILE A 116 9.68 -8.14 3.16
N GLY A 117 10.19 -8.78 4.23
CA GLY A 117 10.39 -8.14 5.53
C GLY A 117 11.28 -6.90 5.43
N THR A 118 12.41 -7.02 4.74
CA THR A 118 13.34 -5.91 4.49
C THR A 118 12.68 -4.75 3.72
N ALA A 119 11.82 -5.06 2.73
CA ALA A 119 11.10 -4.05 1.97
C ALA A 119 10.13 -3.26 2.86
N ARG A 120 9.41 -3.95 3.75
CA ARG A 120 8.49 -3.33 4.73
C ARG A 120 9.25 -2.41 5.68
N GLU A 121 10.34 -2.89 6.27
CA GLU A 121 11.21 -2.08 7.16
C GLU A 121 11.71 -0.81 6.46
N ARG A 122 12.13 -0.91 5.18
CA ARG A 122 12.56 0.24 4.38
C ARG A 122 11.42 1.26 4.19
N ILE A 123 10.22 0.80 3.86
CA ILE A 123 9.05 1.67 3.66
C ILE A 123 8.70 2.40 4.96
N ASP A 124 8.72 1.68 6.09
CA ASP A 124 8.48 2.25 7.42
C ASP A 124 9.57 3.26 7.81
N ALA A 125 10.81 3.02 7.39
CA ALA A 125 11.93 3.95 7.52
C ALA A 125 11.91 5.13 6.51
N ASN A 126 10.77 5.36 5.84
CA ASN A 126 10.55 6.43 4.86
C ASN A 126 11.33 6.33 3.55
N VAL A 127 11.82 5.14 3.17
CA VAL A 127 12.29 4.91 1.80
C VAL A 127 11.10 5.04 0.83
N ALA A 128 11.36 5.58 -0.36
CA ALA A 128 10.34 5.68 -1.41
C ALA A 128 9.79 4.28 -1.73
N PRO A 129 8.46 4.04 -1.67
CA PRO A 129 7.92 2.69 -1.79
C PRO A 129 8.28 1.99 -3.10
N LEU A 130 8.28 2.71 -4.22
CA LEU A 130 8.68 2.16 -5.51
C LEU A 130 10.10 1.59 -5.47
N LEU A 131 11.06 2.34 -4.91
CA LEU A 131 12.45 1.91 -4.80
C LEU A 131 12.61 0.68 -3.89
N ALA A 132 11.89 0.65 -2.76
CA ALA A 132 11.91 -0.50 -1.85
C ALA A 132 11.36 -1.76 -2.52
N LEU A 133 10.26 -1.62 -3.27
CA LEU A 133 9.63 -2.71 -4.03
C LEU A 133 10.50 -3.18 -5.20
N GLU A 134 11.17 -2.28 -5.91
CA GLU A 134 12.10 -2.63 -6.98
C GLU A 134 13.29 -3.44 -6.44
N ALA A 135 13.87 -3.01 -5.32
CA ALA A 135 14.94 -3.76 -4.67
C ALA A 135 14.46 -5.16 -4.22
N MET A 136 13.29 -5.25 -3.58
CA MET A 136 12.67 -6.52 -3.21
C MET A 136 12.45 -7.43 -4.43
N ALA A 137 11.94 -6.88 -5.53
CA ALA A 137 11.67 -7.64 -6.74
C ALA A 137 12.94 -8.20 -7.39
N LEU A 138 14.09 -7.56 -7.19
CA LEU A 138 15.38 -8.12 -7.62
C LEU A 138 15.78 -9.33 -6.75
N ASP A 139 15.53 -9.28 -5.44
CA ASP A 139 15.83 -10.37 -4.51
C ASP A 139 14.87 -11.56 -4.67
N LEU A 140 13.62 -11.31 -5.10
CA LEU A 140 12.65 -12.36 -5.44
C LEU A 140 12.95 -13.07 -6.76
N ARG A 141 13.94 -12.61 -7.55
CA ARG A 141 14.39 -13.36 -8.73
C ARG A 141 15.13 -14.59 -8.25
N LEU A 142 14.55 -15.75 -8.51
CA LEU A 142 15.26 -17.01 -8.31
C LEU A 142 16.50 -17.02 -9.21
N PRO A 143 17.69 -17.37 -8.70
CA PRO A 143 18.84 -17.61 -9.55
C PRO A 143 18.46 -18.70 -10.57
N ARG A 144 18.78 -18.44 -11.85
CA ARG A 144 18.60 -19.41 -12.94
C ARG A 144 19.44 -20.65 -12.72
#